data_AF-A0A350P8V4-F1
#
_entry.id   AF-A0A350P8V4-F1
#
_cell.length_a   1.000
_cell.length_b   1.000
_cell.length_c   1.000
_cell.angle_alpha   90.00
_cell.angle_beta   90.00
_cell.angle_gamma   90.00
#
_symmetry.space_group_name_H-M   'P 1'
#
loop_
_entity.id
_entity.type
_entity.pdbx_description
1 polymer ?
#
loop_
_entity_poly.entity_id
_entity_poly.type
_entity_poly.pdbx_seq_one_letter_code
_entity_poly.pdbx_strand_id
1 'polypeptide(L)'
;RTNTYGTIIPESNLVIVHAGSDSQAEAWLAMVRKALGSLPVMPFARRSIQAELTHWVTDTTPDTISLLEEAELKATDDTGGIVRVKNQELDSAEVSAHLDAGKLVQKVAFEYDEAFNAVLCEDGSVKRIKLADRVLEENEDIPKDQVEVRFDADVYLYVSTLLGFIKLIDAEFNLTELYSSEAA
;
A
#
# COMPACT_ATOMS: atom_id res chain seq x y z
N ARG A 1 -20.80 -12.51 7.82
CA ARG A 1 -20.70 -11.04 7.66
C ARG A 1 -19.22 -10.71 7.73
N THR A 2 -18.66 -10.11 6.69
CA THR A 2 -17.27 -9.63 6.72
C THR A 2 -17.28 -8.25 7.36
N ASN A 3 -16.51 -8.06 8.42
CA ASN A 3 -16.34 -6.73 9.03
C ASN A 3 -15.29 -5.98 8.22
N THR A 4 -15.54 -4.70 7.94
CA THR A 4 -14.58 -3.77 7.34
C THR A 4 -14.23 -2.74 8.39
N TYR A 5 -12.94 -2.61 8.69
CA TYR A 5 -12.43 -1.64 9.63
C TYR A 5 -11.77 -0.50 8.87
N GLY A 6 -11.73 0.68 9.48
CA GLY A 6 -11.00 1.81 8.93
C GLY A 6 -10.67 2.82 10.03
N THR A 7 -9.60 3.56 9.81
CA THR A 7 -9.05 4.53 10.74
C THR A 7 -9.03 5.89 10.06
N ILE A 8 -9.61 6.89 10.72
CA ILE A 8 -9.56 8.30 10.30
C ILE A 8 -8.49 8.97 11.14
N ILE A 9 -7.52 9.62 10.48
CA ILE A 9 -6.34 10.22 11.11
C ILE A 9 -6.31 11.71 10.73
N PRO A 10 -7.05 12.57 11.47
CA PRO A 10 -7.19 13.98 11.12
C PRO A 10 -5.85 14.72 11.03
N GLU A 11 -4.91 14.42 11.91
CA GLU A 11 -3.60 15.07 11.98
C GLU A 11 -2.75 14.82 10.72
N SER A 12 -3.01 13.71 10.03
CA SER A 12 -2.33 13.34 8.78
C SER A 12 -3.22 13.57 7.54
N ASN A 13 -4.46 14.04 7.69
CA ASN A 13 -5.46 14.11 6.62
C ASN A 13 -5.66 12.78 5.86
N LEU A 14 -5.58 11.65 6.56
CA LEU A 14 -5.68 10.33 5.96
C LEU A 14 -6.89 9.55 6.47
N VAL A 15 -7.44 8.74 5.58
CA VAL A 15 -8.41 7.69 5.93
C VAL A 15 -7.85 6.37 5.40
N ILE A 16 -7.56 5.45 6.30
CA ILE A 16 -7.07 4.10 5.98
C ILE A 16 -8.26 3.15 6.09
N VAL A 17 -8.54 2.37 5.05
CA VAL A 17 -9.64 1.40 5.06
C VAL A 17 -9.09 0.00 4.81
N HIS A 18 -9.32 -0.90 5.77
CA HIS A 18 -8.93 -2.31 5.68
C HIS A 18 -9.99 -3.08 4.87
N ALA A 19 -9.87 -3.00 3.55
CA ALA A 19 -10.78 -3.61 2.59
C ALA A 19 -10.06 -4.52 1.59
N GLY A 20 -10.73 -5.59 1.16
CA GLY A 20 -10.20 -6.48 0.11
C GLY A 20 -10.44 -5.99 -1.32
N SER A 21 -11.24 -4.92 -1.48
CA SER A 21 -11.54 -4.31 -2.77
C SER A 21 -12.02 -2.86 -2.60
N ASP A 22 -11.91 -2.08 -3.67
CA ASP A 22 -12.36 -0.67 -3.71
C ASP A 22 -13.85 -0.55 -3.38
N SER A 23 -14.67 -1.47 -3.89
CA SER A 23 -16.11 -1.47 -3.59
C SER A 23 -16.41 -1.66 -2.09
N GLN A 24 -15.59 -2.45 -1.38
CA GLN A 24 -15.72 -2.59 0.07
C GLN A 24 -15.25 -1.31 0.79
N ALA A 25 -14.17 -0.69 0.32
CA ALA A 25 -13.69 0.57 0.87
C ALA A 25 -14.73 1.69 0.69
N GLU A 26 -15.30 1.83 -0.51
CA GLU A 26 -16.34 2.81 -0.82
C GLU A 26 -17.62 2.59 -0.01
N ALA A 27 -18.02 1.33 0.20
CA ALA A 27 -19.17 1.03 1.05
C ALA A 27 -18.94 1.49 2.50
N TRP A 28 -17.73 1.31 3.03
CA TRP A 28 -17.35 1.80 4.35
C TRP A 28 -17.34 3.33 4.41
N LEU A 29 -16.69 3.98 3.44
CA LEU A 29 -16.64 5.45 3.34
C LEU A 29 -18.03 6.08 3.21
N ALA A 30 -18.93 5.45 2.45
CA ALA A 30 -20.31 5.90 2.30
C ALA A 30 -21.08 5.84 3.63
N MET A 31 -20.87 4.79 4.42
CA MET A 31 -21.49 4.65 5.75
C MET A 31 -20.98 5.71 6.72
N VAL A 32 -19.67 5.97 6.75
CA VAL A 32 -19.08 7.02 7.57
C VAL A 32 -19.57 8.40 7.12
N ARG A 33 -19.60 8.67 5.81
CA ARG A 33 -20.13 9.93 5.26
C ARG A 33 -21.58 10.16 5.65
N LYS A 34 -22.40 9.11 5.65
CA LYS A 34 -23.80 9.18 6.12
C LYS A 34 -23.90 9.50 7.61
N ALA A 35 -23.00 8.94 8.43
CA ALA A 35 -22.99 9.17 9.87
C ALA A 35 -22.50 10.58 10.25
N LEU A 36 -21.49 11.10 9.54
CA LEU A 36 -20.88 12.42 9.79
C LEU A 36 -21.54 13.56 9.01
N GLY A 37 -22.41 13.24 8.05
CA GLY A 37 -23.02 14.20 7.11
C GLY A 37 -22.10 14.56 5.94
N SER A 38 -20.81 14.77 6.19
CA SER A 38 -19.81 15.01 5.16
C SER A 38 -18.49 14.30 5.47
N LEU A 39 -17.84 13.80 4.42
CA LEU A 39 -16.49 13.23 4.48
C LEU A 39 -15.86 13.41 3.09
N PRO A 40 -15.22 14.56 2.83
CA PRO A 40 -14.54 14.83 1.58
C PRO A 40 -13.23 14.05 1.56
N VAL A 41 -13.21 12.95 0.81
CA VAL A 41 -12.04 12.09 0.63
C VAL A 41 -11.87 11.78 -0.84
N MET A 42 -10.63 11.54 -1.22
CA MET A 42 -10.22 11.14 -2.56
C MET A 42 -9.29 9.94 -2.43
N PRO A 43 -9.18 9.10 -3.48
CA PRO A 43 -8.16 8.07 -3.52
C PRO A 43 -6.75 8.65 -3.31
N PHE A 44 -5.91 7.88 -2.63
CA PHE A 44 -4.54 8.28 -2.30
C PHE A 44 -3.69 8.46 -3.58
N ALA A 45 -3.70 7.48 -4.48
CA ALA A 45 -3.18 7.63 -5.83
C ALA A 45 -4.31 8.01 -6.81
N ARG A 46 -4.11 9.07 -7.59
CA ARG A 46 -5.08 9.56 -8.60
C ARG A 46 -4.75 9.17 -10.03
N ARG A 47 -3.56 8.61 -10.20
CA ARG A 47 -3.02 8.14 -11.45
C ARG A 47 -2.38 6.79 -11.18
N SER A 48 -2.17 6.04 -12.24
CA SER A 48 -1.33 4.85 -12.18
C SER A 48 0.07 5.22 -11.72
N ILE A 49 0.61 4.45 -10.78
CA ILE A 49 2.02 4.49 -10.35
C ILE A 49 2.88 3.42 -11.04
N GLN A 50 2.38 2.81 -12.13
CA GLN A 50 3.07 1.72 -12.83
C GLN A 50 4.47 2.09 -13.33
N ALA A 51 4.71 3.36 -13.66
CA ALA A 51 6.02 3.82 -14.13
C ALA A 51 7.03 3.81 -12.98
N GLU A 52 6.61 4.29 -11.82
CA GLU A 52 7.40 4.29 -10.59
C GLU A 52 7.68 2.87 -10.09
N LEU A 53 6.68 1.98 -10.13
CA LEU A 53 6.89 0.57 -9.80
C LEU A 53 7.84 -0.12 -10.79
N THR A 54 7.80 0.29 -12.06
CA THR A 54 8.74 -0.22 -13.06
C THR A 54 10.16 0.27 -12.77
N HIS A 55 10.31 1.54 -12.42
CA HIS A 55 11.60 2.12 -12.01
C HIS A 55 12.20 1.42 -10.79
N TRP A 56 11.38 1.08 -9.79
CA TRP A 56 11.82 0.28 -8.64
C TRP A 56 12.42 -1.07 -9.06
N VAL A 57 11.85 -1.73 -10.06
CA VAL A 57 12.35 -3.04 -10.55
C VAL A 57 13.59 -2.88 -11.44
N THR A 58 13.70 -1.80 -12.23
CA THR A 58 14.79 -1.64 -13.21
C THR A 58 16.02 -0.94 -12.67
N ASP A 59 15.86 -0.02 -11.71
CA ASP A 59 16.93 0.86 -11.26
C ASP A 59 17.14 0.75 -9.75
N THR A 60 16.39 1.52 -8.97
CA THR A 60 16.68 1.72 -7.55
C THR A 60 15.38 1.85 -6.77
N THR A 61 15.39 1.27 -5.58
CA THR A 61 14.37 1.47 -4.55
C THR A 61 14.92 2.37 -3.44
N PRO A 62 14.04 3.03 -2.67
CA PRO A 62 14.46 3.65 -1.42
C PRO A 62 15.17 2.63 -0.52
N ASP A 63 16.16 3.07 0.29
CA ASP A 63 16.96 2.18 1.17
C ASP A 63 16.10 1.34 2.12
N THR A 64 14.91 1.83 2.49
CA THR A 64 13.94 1.14 3.36
C THR A 64 13.05 0.15 2.62
N ILE A 65 13.20 -0.03 1.30
CA ILE A 65 12.37 -0.90 0.47
C ILE A 65 13.24 -2.00 -0.15
N SER A 66 12.91 -3.23 0.21
CA SER A 66 13.47 -4.44 -0.40
C SER A 66 12.41 -5.10 -1.28
N LEU A 67 12.68 -5.30 -2.57
CA LEU A 67 11.75 -6.02 -3.44
C LEU A 67 11.76 -7.52 -3.12
N LEU A 68 10.58 -8.12 -3.12
CA LEU A 68 10.38 -9.55 -2.93
C LEU A 68 10.14 -10.26 -4.25
N GLU A 69 10.14 -11.58 -4.22
CA GLU A 69 10.06 -12.46 -5.38
C GLU A 69 8.64 -12.59 -6.00
N GLU A 70 7.85 -11.50 -6.05
CA GLU A 70 6.53 -11.50 -6.68
C GLU A 70 6.23 -10.18 -7.39
N ALA A 71 5.81 -10.28 -8.66
CA ALA A 71 5.36 -9.14 -9.45
C ALA A 71 4.27 -9.54 -10.48
N GLU A 72 3.48 -8.57 -10.92
CA GLU A 72 2.59 -8.69 -12.07
C GLU A 72 2.97 -7.62 -13.11
N LEU A 73 3.27 -8.05 -14.33
CA LEU A 73 3.62 -7.17 -15.45
C LEU A 73 2.50 -7.21 -16.49
N LYS A 74 2.20 -6.08 -17.12
CA LYS A 74 1.16 -5.99 -18.16
C LYS A 74 1.65 -5.22 -19.37
N ALA A 75 1.36 -5.73 -20.56
CA ALA A 75 1.62 -5.04 -21.81
C ALA A 75 0.74 -3.79 -21.95
N THR A 76 1.28 -2.73 -22.55
CA THR A 76 0.55 -1.48 -22.83
C THR A 76 -0.22 -1.52 -24.15
N ASP A 77 -0.10 -2.60 -24.91
CA ASP A 77 -0.82 -2.79 -26.18
C ASP A 77 -2.27 -3.23 -25.96
N ASP A 78 -3.04 -3.28 -27.04
CA ASP A 78 -4.46 -3.67 -27.02
C ASP A 78 -4.68 -5.14 -26.60
N THR A 79 -3.63 -5.97 -26.63
CA THR A 79 -3.75 -7.37 -26.21
C THR A 79 -3.76 -7.50 -24.70
N GLY A 80 -3.16 -6.53 -23.99
CA GLY A 80 -3.13 -6.47 -22.53
C GLY A 80 -2.51 -7.71 -21.89
N GLY A 81 -1.53 -8.34 -22.55
CA GLY A 81 -0.89 -9.56 -22.08
C GLY A 81 -0.30 -9.41 -20.67
N ILE A 82 -0.59 -10.36 -19.78
CA ILE A 82 -0.18 -10.34 -18.38
C ILE A 82 0.87 -11.43 -18.12
N VAL A 83 1.94 -11.06 -17.42
CA VAL A 83 2.92 -11.98 -16.86
C VAL A 83 2.85 -11.90 -15.34
N ARG A 84 2.85 -13.06 -14.67
CA ARG A 84 2.91 -13.15 -13.21
C ARG A 84 4.18 -13.86 -12.81
N VAL A 85 4.98 -13.18 -12.02
CA VAL A 85 6.26 -13.65 -11.47
C VAL A 85 6.00 -14.05 -10.02
N LYS A 86 6.46 -15.24 -9.63
CA LYS A 86 6.35 -15.76 -8.27
C LYS A 86 7.56 -16.62 -7.96
N ASN A 87 8.13 -16.43 -6.77
CA ASN A 87 9.32 -17.13 -6.29
C ASN A 87 10.49 -17.03 -7.29
N GLN A 88 10.69 -15.82 -7.82
CA GLN A 88 11.72 -15.47 -8.77
C GLN A 88 12.23 -14.06 -8.46
N GLU A 89 13.55 -13.89 -8.49
CA GLU A 89 14.24 -12.60 -8.32
C GLU A 89 13.80 -11.61 -9.41
N LEU A 90 13.50 -10.37 -9.03
CA LEU A 90 12.94 -9.37 -9.94
C LEU A 90 14.00 -8.66 -10.81
N ASP A 91 15.27 -8.73 -10.43
CA ASP A 91 16.43 -8.28 -11.20
C ASP A 91 16.92 -9.32 -12.21
N SER A 92 16.21 -10.44 -12.36
CA SER A 92 16.59 -11.50 -13.29
C SER A 92 16.45 -11.08 -14.77
N ALA A 93 17.20 -11.76 -15.63
CA ALA A 93 17.18 -11.50 -17.07
C ALA A 93 15.80 -11.75 -17.71
N GLU A 94 15.03 -12.70 -17.17
CA GLU A 94 13.68 -13.02 -17.61
C GLU A 94 12.69 -11.87 -17.35
N VAL A 95 12.78 -11.27 -16.16
CA VAL A 95 11.95 -10.12 -15.80
C VAL A 95 12.36 -8.90 -16.64
N SER A 96 13.66 -8.65 -16.75
CA SER A 96 14.22 -7.58 -17.58
C SER A 96 13.74 -7.68 -19.04
N ALA A 97 13.79 -8.88 -19.64
CA ALA A 97 13.33 -9.09 -21.02
C ALA A 97 11.84 -8.79 -21.22
N HIS A 98 11.00 -8.98 -20.19
CA HIS A 98 9.59 -8.62 -20.25
C HIS A 98 9.37 -7.12 -20.18
N LEU A 99 10.16 -6.40 -19.38
CA LEU A 99 10.15 -4.94 -19.26
C LEU A 99 10.65 -4.30 -20.56
N ASP A 100 11.76 -4.81 -21.13
CA ASP A 100 12.31 -4.39 -22.42
C ASP A 100 11.31 -4.57 -23.58
N ALA A 101 10.44 -5.58 -23.48
CA ALA A 101 9.35 -5.82 -24.42
C ALA A 101 8.14 -4.89 -24.23
N GLY A 102 8.26 -3.84 -23.39
CA GLY A 102 7.24 -2.81 -23.18
C GLY A 102 6.15 -3.19 -22.17
N LYS A 103 6.39 -4.17 -21.29
CA LYS A 103 5.48 -4.42 -20.16
C LYS A 103 5.82 -3.48 -19.00
N LEU A 104 4.79 -3.06 -18.27
CA LEU A 104 4.93 -2.24 -17.07
C LEU A 104 4.49 -3.02 -15.83
N VAL A 105 5.14 -2.74 -14.71
CA VAL A 105 4.83 -3.33 -13.41
C VAL A 105 3.47 -2.82 -12.93
N GLN A 106 2.53 -3.74 -12.70
CA GLN A 106 1.19 -3.46 -12.16
C GLN A 106 1.12 -3.76 -10.67
N LYS A 107 1.90 -4.73 -10.21
CA LYS A 107 2.01 -5.12 -8.80
C LYS A 107 3.43 -5.53 -8.50
N VAL A 108 3.92 -5.18 -7.32
CA VAL A 108 5.22 -5.64 -6.83
C VAL A 108 5.12 -5.94 -5.33
N ALA A 109 5.65 -7.09 -4.93
CA ALA A 109 5.81 -7.43 -3.53
C ALA A 109 7.08 -6.80 -2.97
N PHE A 110 6.99 -6.27 -1.75
CA PHE A 110 8.09 -5.59 -1.09
C PHE A 110 8.05 -5.85 0.41
N GLU A 111 9.21 -5.67 1.05
CA GLU A 111 9.38 -5.49 2.48
C GLU A 111 9.75 -4.02 2.74
N TYR A 112 9.13 -3.43 3.76
CA TYR A 112 9.41 -2.08 4.22
C TYR A 112 10.09 -2.14 5.58
N ASP A 113 11.35 -1.69 5.63
CA ASP A 113 12.14 -1.43 6.84
C ASP A 113 12.13 -2.61 7.85
N GLU A 114 12.15 -3.85 7.36
CA GLU A 114 11.96 -5.09 8.15
C GLU A 114 10.68 -5.10 9.01
N ALA A 115 9.76 -4.17 8.79
CA ALA A 115 8.59 -3.91 9.64
C ALA A 115 7.36 -4.66 9.12
N PHE A 116 7.19 -4.72 7.80
CA PHE A 116 6.12 -5.50 7.17
C PHE A 116 6.41 -5.81 5.72
N ASN A 117 5.70 -6.83 5.22
CA ASN A 117 5.74 -7.23 3.83
C ASN A 117 4.34 -7.02 3.24
N ALA A 118 4.28 -6.52 2.01
CA ALA A 118 3.02 -6.27 1.33
C ALA A 118 3.20 -6.30 -0.19
N VAL A 119 2.10 -6.06 -0.90
CA VAL A 119 2.09 -5.90 -2.36
C VAL A 119 1.50 -4.55 -2.70
N LEU A 120 2.32 -3.71 -3.33
CA LEU A 120 1.89 -2.42 -3.84
C LEU A 120 1.34 -2.61 -5.26
N CYS A 121 0.18 -2.04 -5.52
CA CYS A 121 -0.49 -2.06 -6.81
C CYS A 121 -0.37 -0.69 -7.49
N GLU A 122 -0.49 -0.68 -8.82
CA GLU A 122 -0.42 0.53 -9.64
C GLU A 122 -1.51 1.57 -9.34
N ASP A 123 -2.64 1.13 -8.78
CA ASP A 123 -3.73 1.99 -8.31
C ASP A 123 -3.46 2.62 -6.93
N GLY A 124 -2.27 2.38 -6.34
CA GLY A 124 -1.89 2.81 -5.00
C GLY A 124 -2.44 1.93 -3.87
N SER A 125 -3.19 0.87 -4.18
CA SER A 125 -3.68 -0.06 -3.16
C SER A 125 -2.55 -0.94 -2.62
N VAL A 126 -2.56 -1.15 -1.30
CA VAL A 126 -1.60 -2.00 -0.59
C VAL A 126 -2.31 -3.27 -0.14
N LYS A 127 -1.83 -4.42 -0.62
CA LYS A 127 -2.47 -5.72 -0.42
C LYS A 127 -1.59 -6.65 0.39
N ARG A 128 -2.21 -7.61 1.09
CA ARG A 128 -1.54 -8.66 1.86
C ARG A 128 -0.49 -8.14 2.84
N ILE A 129 -0.80 -7.04 3.53
CA ILE A 129 0.04 -6.50 4.59
C ILE A 129 0.22 -7.56 5.67
N LYS A 130 1.47 -7.90 5.96
CA LYS A 130 1.88 -8.79 7.04
C LYS A 130 2.98 -8.11 7.84
N LEU A 131 2.68 -7.70 9.07
CA LEU A 131 3.69 -7.19 10.00
C LEU A 131 4.72 -8.28 10.30
N ALA A 132 5.97 -7.86 10.51
CA ALA A 132 7.03 -8.72 10.99
C ALA A 132 6.78 -9.14 12.44
N ASP A 133 7.23 -10.33 12.81
CA ASP A 133 7.02 -10.87 14.17
C ASP A 133 7.63 -9.95 15.23
N ARG A 134 8.82 -9.37 14.95
CA ARG A 134 9.48 -8.39 15.83
C ARG A 134 8.61 -7.17 16.16
N VAL A 135 7.76 -6.73 15.22
CA VAL A 135 6.87 -5.58 15.42
C VAL A 135 5.73 -6.01 16.33
N LEU A 136 5.14 -7.17 16.07
CA LEU A 136 4.05 -7.72 16.89
C LEU A 136 4.48 -8.01 18.34
N GLU A 137 5.76 -8.32 18.56
CA GLU A 137 6.36 -8.56 19.87
C GLU A 137 6.40 -7.30 20.76
N GLU A 138 6.31 -6.07 20.20
CA GLU A 138 6.37 -4.82 20.98
C GLU A 138 5.28 -4.69 22.04
N ASN A 139 4.14 -5.35 21.82
CA ASN A 139 2.99 -5.33 22.72
C ASN A 139 2.86 -6.60 23.58
N GLU A 140 3.84 -7.52 23.58
CA GLU A 140 3.73 -8.80 24.30
C GLU A 140 3.72 -8.64 25.82
N ASP A 141 4.32 -7.57 26.34
CA ASP A 141 4.33 -7.26 27.77
C ASP A 141 2.94 -6.86 28.30
N ILE A 142 1.98 -6.55 27.42
CA ILE A 142 0.60 -6.23 27.82
C ILE A 142 -0.11 -7.52 28.26
N PRO A 143 -0.59 -7.59 29.53
CA PRO A 143 -1.26 -8.77 30.04
C PRO A 143 -2.47 -9.19 29.18
N LYS A 144 -2.61 -10.50 28.93
CA LYS A 144 -3.66 -11.04 28.03
C LYS A 144 -5.10 -10.78 28.50
N ASP A 145 -5.29 -10.50 29.79
CA ASP A 145 -6.57 -10.14 30.39
C ASP A 145 -6.94 -8.66 30.18
N GLN A 146 -6.00 -7.81 29.79
CA GLN A 146 -6.23 -6.39 29.46
C GLN A 146 -6.59 -6.21 27.98
N VAL A 147 -7.74 -6.77 27.58
CA VAL A 147 -8.18 -6.83 26.17
C VAL A 147 -8.27 -5.44 25.52
N GLU A 148 -8.83 -4.44 26.21
CA GLU A 148 -9.02 -3.10 25.65
C GLU A 148 -7.69 -2.37 25.44
N VAL A 149 -6.78 -2.47 26.42
CA VAL A 149 -5.45 -1.85 26.37
C VAL A 149 -4.62 -2.47 25.24
N ARG A 150 -4.67 -3.80 25.13
CA ARG A 150 -3.97 -4.52 24.07
C ARG A 150 -4.50 -4.15 22.68
N PHE A 151 -5.82 -4.07 22.53
CA PHE A 151 -6.43 -3.68 21.25
C PHE A 151 -6.02 -2.27 20.83
N ASP A 152 -6.04 -1.31 21.75
CA ASP A 152 -5.61 0.07 21.47
C ASP A 152 -4.13 0.11 21.04
N ALA A 153 -3.26 -0.59 21.77
CA ALA A 153 -1.84 -0.69 21.44
C ALA A 153 -1.59 -1.36 20.08
N ASP A 154 -2.30 -2.45 19.76
CA ASP A 154 -2.16 -3.16 18.49
C ASP A 154 -2.63 -2.29 17.30
N VAL A 155 -3.73 -1.55 17.46
CA VAL A 155 -4.22 -0.61 16.44
C VAL A 155 -3.22 0.53 16.24
N TYR A 156 -2.73 1.12 17.33
CA TYR A 156 -1.74 2.20 17.26
C TYR A 156 -0.46 1.75 16.55
N LEU A 157 0.09 0.60 16.94
CA LEU A 157 1.28 0.01 16.34
C LEU A 157 1.09 -0.26 14.85
N TYR A 158 -0.03 -0.88 14.48
CA TYR A 158 -0.35 -1.18 13.09
C TYR A 158 -0.47 0.10 12.24
N VAL A 159 -1.23 1.09 12.72
CA VAL A 159 -1.47 2.34 11.99
C VAL A 159 -0.21 3.18 11.88
N SER A 160 0.57 3.31 12.96
CA SER A 160 1.81 4.09 12.96
C SER A 160 2.86 3.51 12.02
N THR A 161 2.98 2.17 11.95
CA THR A 161 3.85 1.48 10.99
C THR A 161 3.45 1.81 9.55
N LEU A 162 2.15 1.76 9.23
CA LEU A 162 1.67 2.09 7.88
C LEU A 162 1.84 3.57 7.53
N LEU A 163 1.69 4.48 8.48
CA LEU A 163 1.89 5.91 8.25
C LEU A 163 3.33 6.23 7.81
N GLY A 164 4.33 5.49 8.31
CA GLY A 164 5.71 5.62 7.85
C GLY A 164 5.85 5.30 6.37
N PHE A 165 5.33 4.14 5.96
CA PHE A 165 5.31 3.75 4.55
C PHE A 165 4.50 4.70 3.66
N ILE A 166 3.32 5.14 4.10
CA ILE A 166 2.47 6.07 3.34
C ILE A 166 3.21 7.38 3.06
N LYS A 167 3.93 7.92 4.05
CA LYS A 167 4.75 9.12 3.87
C LYS A 167 5.90 8.91 2.90
N LEU A 168 6.55 7.74 2.96
CA LEU A 168 7.62 7.38 2.02
C LEU A 168 7.10 7.39 0.58
N ILE A 169 6.02 6.67 0.29
CA ILE A 169 5.49 6.56 -1.08
C ILE A 169 4.89 7.87 -1.60
N ASP A 170 4.34 8.71 -0.72
CA ASP A 170 3.87 10.03 -1.11
C ASP A 170 5.04 10.92 -1.56
N ALA A 171 6.13 10.92 -0.79
CA ALA A 171 7.34 11.68 -1.11
C ALA A 171 8.02 11.14 -2.38
N GLU A 172 8.07 9.83 -2.55
CA GLU A 172 8.72 9.18 -3.69
C GLU A 172 7.95 9.37 -5.00
N PHE A 173 6.63 9.21 -4.98
CA PHE A 173 5.80 9.20 -6.19
C PHE A 173 5.03 10.49 -6.43
N ASN A 174 5.13 11.43 -5.48
CA ASN A 174 4.45 12.70 -5.51
C ASN A 174 2.92 12.57 -5.70
N LEU A 175 2.26 11.88 -4.75
CA LEU A 175 0.86 11.51 -4.90
C LEU A 175 -0.09 12.61 -4.44
N THR A 176 0.34 13.47 -3.51
CA THR A 176 -0.51 14.51 -2.92
C THR A 176 -0.19 15.96 -3.33
N GLU A 177 0.94 16.27 -3.98
CA GLU A 177 1.29 17.70 -4.29
C GLU A 177 0.36 18.38 -5.31
N LEU A 178 -0.55 17.66 -5.96
CA LEU A 178 -1.58 18.25 -6.83
C LEU A 178 -2.55 19.20 -6.10
N TYR A 179 -2.41 19.36 -4.78
CA TYR A 179 -3.16 20.35 -3.98
C TYR A 179 -2.43 21.66 -3.70
N SER A 180 -1.11 21.73 -3.89
CA SER A 180 -0.36 22.96 -3.59
C SER A 180 -0.50 24.02 -4.69
N SER A 181 -0.92 23.65 -5.90
CA SER A 181 -1.05 24.58 -7.03
C SER A 181 -2.48 25.07 -7.31
N GLU A 182 -3.52 24.44 -6.75
CA GLU A 182 -4.92 24.86 -6.88
C GLU A 182 -5.43 25.67 -5.67
N ALA A 183 -4.59 25.89 -4.66
CA ALA A 183 -4.90 26.68 -3.46
C ALA A 183 -4.31 28.11 -3.48
N ALA A 184 -3.87 28.62 -4.64
CA ALA A 184 -3.36 29.98 -4.83
C ALA A 184 -4.30 30.86 -5.66
#